data_AF-A0A5N7ZE92-F1
#
_entry.id   AF-A0A5N7ZE92-F1
#
_cell.length_a   1.000
_cell.length_b   1.000
_cell.length_c   1.000
_cell.angle_alpha   90.00
_cell.angle_beta   90.00
_cell.angle_gamma   90.00
#
_symmetry.space_group_name_H-M   'P 1'
#
loop_
_entity.id
_entity.type
_entity.pdbx_description
1 polymer ?
#
loop_
_entity_poly.entity_id
_entity_poly.type
_entity_poly.pdbx_seq_one_letter_code
_entity_poly.pdbx_strand_id
1 'polypeptide(L)'
;MKKLLILTLGMMGLTSTAQETLNPDILWKLGRLSPIGISKDGKNIVYKVATPSIDENKLNSKYYILPVNGGIPTEVPDVKNLVADKNVSPDGKYILSHKEVKVAKVLGKDFYPELKKSEAQIYDGLDYRHWDTWNDGSHNHVFYAENTDKARAIDIMKDEPFDAPQKPFGGDEDYIWSHDGSKIIYVSKKKAGTAYAISTNTDLYEYDIASKTTRNLTENNPGYDTHPTLSPMGDLSWLQMKRDGYEADKNDIIVRHKGIDINLTAAWDGTVDSFKWSADGKKVYFIAAVDGTRQLFEVNFPGLTKITV
;
A
#
# COMPACT_ATOMS: atom_id res chain seq x y z
N MET A 1 -64.85 31.84 37.71
CA MET A 1 -64.05 30.92 36.86
C MET A 1 -62.79 31.62 36.34
N LYS A 2 -61.87 32.05 37.22
CA LYS A 2 -60.64 32.78 36.87
C LYS A 2 -59.38 32.21 37.58
N LYS A 3 -59.41 30.94 37.97
CA LYS A 3 -58.29 30.28 38.67
C LYS A 3 -57.90 28.91 38.11
N LEU A 4 -58.31 28.58 36.89
CA LEU A 4 -58.06 27.25 36.31
C LEU A 4 -57.46 27.27 34.90
N LEU A 5 -56.68 28.31 34.55
CA LEU A 5 -56.02 28.39 33.24
C LEU A 5 -54.52 28.74 33.30
N ILE A 6 -53.90 28.61 34.49
CA ILE A 6 -52.46 28.88 34.69
C ILE A 6 -51.74 27.60 35.19
N LEU A 7 -52.29 26.42 34.93
CA LEU A 7 -51.64 25.15 35.31
C LEU A 7 -51.35 24.20 34.14
N THR A 8 -51.72 24.56 32.91
CA THR A 8 -51.42 23.76 31.71
C THR A 8 -50.35 24.37 30.81
N LEU A 9 -49.86 25.58 31.12
CA LEU A 9 -48.78 26.24 30.36
C LEU A 9 -47.39 26.08 30.97
N GLY A 10 -47.21 25.20 31.96
CA GLY A 10 -45.96 25.00 32.68
C GLY A 10 -45.18 23.71 32.35
N MET A 11 -45.63 22.91 31.38
CA MET A 11 -45.03 21.59 31.09
C MET A 11 -44.62 21.35 29.64
N MET A 12 -44.58 22.39 28.80
CA MET A 12 -43.74 22.35 27.60
C MET A 12 -42.37 22.90 27.96
N GLY A 13 -41.70 22.22 28.89
CA GLY A 13 -40.26 22.30 28.98
C GLY A 13 -39.71 21.78 27.66
N LEU A 14 -39.37 22.69 26.76
CA LEU A 14 -38.52 22.40 25.61
C LEU A 14 -37.27 21.73 26.18
N THR A 15 -37.19 20.41 26.07
CA THR A 15 -35.90 19.73 26.16
C THR A 15 -35.16 20.12 24.90
N SER A 16 -34.56 21.29 24.91
CA SER A 16 -33.47 21.61 24.00
C SER A 16 -32.37 20.60 24.34
N THR A 17 -32.34 19.48 23.63
CA THR A 17 -31.17 18.62 23.60
C THR A 17 -30.03 19.51 23.12
N ALA A 18 -29.18 19.95 24.05
CA ALA A 18 -27.96 20.65 23.69
C ALA A 18 -27.23 19.76 22.68
N GLN A 19 -26.82 20.35 21.57
CA GLN A 19 -26.08 19.62 20.56
C GLN A 19 -24.84 19.02 21.22
N GLU A 20 -24.69 17.70 21.16
CA GLU A 20 -23.48 17.05 21.66
C GLU A 20 -22.30 17.62 20.85
N THR A 21 -21.42 18.34 21.54
CA THR A 21 -20.23 18.92 20.92
C THR A 21 -19.20 17.82 20.72
N LEU A 22 -18.50 17.87 19.58
CA LEU A 22 -17.44 16.92 19.27
C LEU A 22 -16.27 17.10 20.26
N ASN A 23 -16.19 16.22 21.25
CA ASN A 23 -15.14 16.20 22.25
C ASN A 23 -14.11 15.09 21.93
N PRO A 24 -12.94 15.05 22.61
CA PRO A 24 -11.94 14.01 22.39
C PRO A 24 -12.50 12.58 22.50
N ASP A 25 -13.38 12.31 23.46
CA ASP A 25 -13.96 10.97 23.65
C ASP A 25 -14.86 10.56 22.47
N ILE A 26 -15.62 11.50 21.90
CA ILE A 26 -16.44 11.27 20.71
C ILE A 26 -15.55 11.09 19.48
N LEU A 27 -14.47 11.89 19.34
CA LEU A 27 -13.49 11.72 18.26
C LEU A 27 -12.89 10.31 18.27
N TRP A 28 -12.58 9.76 19.44
CA TRP A 28 -12.07 8.40 19.58
C TRP A 28 -13.09 7.31 19.26
N LYS A 29 -14.39 7.60 19.35
CA LYS A 29 -15.48 6.67 19.00
C LYS A 29 -15.79 6.61 17.51
N LEU A 30 -15.27 7.55 16.71
CA LEU A 30 -15.48 7.56 15.27
C LEU A 30 -14.80 6.35 14.62
N GLY A 31 -15.59 5.56 13.89
CA GLY A 31 -15.09 4.41 13.14
C GLY A 31 -14.20 4.85 11.99
N ARG A 32 -13.00 4.26 11.90
CA ARG A 32 -12.07 4.45 10.79
C ARG A 32 -12.38 3.43 9.72
N LEU A 33 -12.89 3.88 8.58
CA LEU A 33 -13.25 3.02 7.45
C LEU A 33 -12.02 2.74 6.57
N SER A 34 -11.81 1.48 6.22
CA SER A 34 -10.78 1.06 5.27
C SER A 34 -11.38 0.09 4.25
N PRO A 35 -11.35 0.40 2.95
CA PRO A 35 -11.79 -0.54 1.91
C PRO A 35 -10.86 -1.76 1.90
N ILE A 36 -11.43 -2.94 1.69
CA ILE A 36 -10.67 -4.19 1.49
C ILE A 36 -10.72 -4.57 0.01
N GLY A 37 -11.89 -4.47 -0.62
CA GLY A 37 -12.03 -4.74 -2.05
C GLY A 37 -13.47 -4.93 -2.48
N ILE A 38 -13.63 -5.48 -3.68
CA ILE A 38 -14.91 -5.94 -4.21
C ILE A 38 -14.98 -7.46 -4.02
N SER A 39 -16.16 -7.97 -3.68
CA SER A 39 -16.37 -9.41 -3.55
C SER A 39 -16.08 -10.15 -4.86
N LYS A 40 -15.69 -11.42 -4.78
CA LYS A 40 -15.35 -12.25 -5.96
C LYS A 40 -16.45 -12.32 -7.01
N ASP A 41 -17.71 -12.17 -6.62
CA ASP A 41 -18.88 -12.13 -7.52
C ASP A 41 -19.20 -10.73 -8.09
N GLY A 42 -18.44 -9.70 -7.72
CA GLY A 42 -18.60 -8.33 -8.16
C GLY A 42 -19.77 -7.56 -7.52
N LYS A 43 -20.51 -8.16 -6.58
CA LYS A 43 -21.78 -7.60 -6.10
C LYS A 43 -21.66 -6.73 -4.86
N ASN A 44 -20.58 -6.85 -4.09
CA ASN A 44 -20.44 -6.18 -2.79
C ASN A 44 -19.09 -5.49 -2.66
N ILE A 45 -19.11 -4.32 -2.02
CA ILE A 45 -17.96 -3.66 -1.42
C ILE A 45 -17.70 -4.32 -0.06
N VAL A 46 -16.47 -4.75 0.17
CA VAL A 46 -16.02 -5.31 1.45
C VAL A 46 -15.09 -4.30 2.11
N TYR A 47 -15.35 -3.97 3.38
CA TYR A 47 -14.57 -2.98 4.11
C TYR A 47 -14.47 -3.31 5.60
N LYS A 48 -13.47 -2.71 6.25
CA LYS A 48 -13.20 -2.78 7.68
C LYS A 48 -13.58 -1.47 8.33
N VAL A 49 -14.15 -1.52 9.53
CA VAL A 49 -14.30 -0.37 10.42
C VAL A 49 -13.52 -0.65 11.69
N ALA A 50 -12.51 0.18 11.96
CA ALA A 50 -11.69 0.09 13.16
C ALA A 50 -12.08 1.19 14.15
N THR A 51 -12.36 0.79 15.40
CA THR A 51 -12.66 1.71 16.51
C THR A 51 -11.59 1.57 17.60
N PRO A 52 -10.95 2.67 18.00
CA PRO A 52 -10.05 2.73 19.14
C PRO A 52 -10.67 2.23 20.44
N SER A 53 -9.92 1.39 21.15
CA SER A 53 -10.19 0.94 22.51
C SER A 53 -9.07 1.47 23.40
N ILE A 54 -9.41 2.47 24.23
CA ILE A 54 -8.45 3.13 25.12
C ILE A 54 -7.99 2.15 26.21
N ASP A 55 -8.93 1.44 26.83
CA ASP A 55 -8.65 0.50 27.92
C ASP A 55 -7.72 -0.65 27.50
N GLU A 56 -7.86 -1.11 26.25
CA GLU A 56 -7.05 -2.20 25.71
C GLU A 56 -5.82 -1.69 24.95
N ASN A 57 -5.67 -0.36 24.81
CA ASN A 57 -4.67 0.31 24.00
C ASN A 57 -4.51 -0.32 22.60
N LYS A 58 -5.63 -0.58 21.92
CA LYS A 58 -5.67 -1.23 20.60
C LYS A 58 -6.83 -0.76 19.73
N LEU A 59 -6.83 -1.15 18.45
CA LEU A 59 -7.96 -0.95 17.55
C LEU A 59 -8.81 -2.23 17.47
N ASN A 60 -10.09 -2.13 17.79
CA ASN A 60 -11.06 -3.21 17.57
C ASN A 60 -11.66 -3.05 16.17
N SER A 61 -11.63 -4.11 15.37
CA SER A 61 -12.06 -4.07 13.97
C SER A 61 -13.27 -4.97 13.74
N LYS A 62 -14.21 -4.48 12.93
CA LYS A 62 -15.34 -5.24 12.39
C LYS A 62 -15.32 -5.17 10.88
N TYR A 63 -15.85 -6.20 10.22
CA TYR A 63 -15.91 -6.29 8.78
C TYR A 63 -17.34 -6.17 8.30
N TYR A 64 -17.53 -5.53 7.15
CA TYR A 64 -18.83 -5.28 6.57
C TYR A 64 -18.84 -5.54 5.07
N ILE A 65 -20.00 -5.96 4.58
CA ILE A 65 -20.32 -6.01 3.15
C ILE A 65 -21.43 -5.00 2.84
N LEU A 66 -21.33 -4.33 1.69
CA LEU A 66 -22.34 -3.39 1.19
C LEU A 66 -22.57 -3.67 -0.29
N PRO A 67 -23.82 -3.86 -0.77
CA PRO A 67 -24.07 -4.02 -2.20
C PRO A 67 -23.55 -2.83 -3.01
N VAL A 68 -22.94 -3.09 -4.17
CA VAL A 68 -22.36 -2.03 -5.04
C VAL A 68 -23.40 -1.00 -5.51
N ASN A 69 -24.68 -1.42 -5.57
CA ASN A 69 -25.80 -0.54 -5.93
C ASN A 69 -26.34 0.28 -4.75
N GLY A 70 -25.66 0.24 -3.59
CA GLY A 70 -26.10 0.87 -2.35
C GLY A 70 -27.03 0.01 -1.51
N GLY A 71 -27.28 0.44 -0.27
CA GLY A 71 -28.10 -0.29 0.69
C GLY A 71 -27.56 -0.20 2.11
N ILE A 72 -28.02 -1.12 2.97
CA ILE A 72 -27.58 -1.20 4.37
C ILE A 72 -26.39 -2.18 4.45
N PRO A 73 -25.25 -1.77 5.04
CA PRO A 73 -24.14 -2.69 5.26
C PRO A 73 -24.49 -3.82 6.23
N THR A 74 -23.96 -5.02 5.96
CA THR A 74 -24.11 -6.20 6.83
C THR A 74 -22.77 -6.55 7.45
N GLU A 75 -22.72 -6.71 8.77
CA GLU A 75 -21.52 -7.16 9.49
C GLU A 75 -21.21 -8.63 9.15
N VAL A 76 -19.94 -8.94 8.91
CA VAL A 76 -19.44 -10.30 8.64
C VAL A 76 -18.29 -10.65 9.59
N PRO A 77 -18.14 -11.92 9.99
CA PRO A 77 -17.11 -12.32 10.95
C PRO A 77 -15.68 -12.23 10.38
N ASP A 78 -15.51 -12.48 9.08
CA ASP A 78 -14.25 -12.39 8.36
C ASP A 78 -14.46 -12.12 6.87
N VAL A 79 -13.35 -11.89 6.15
CA VAL A 79 -13.35 -11.54 4.72
C VAL A 79 -12.56 -12.52 3.84
N LYS A 80 -11.96 -13.58 4.42
CA LYS A 80 -10.97 -14.42 3.73
C LYS A 80 -11.50 -15.03 2.44
N ASN A 81 -12.77 -15.42 2.45
CA ASN A 81 -13.41 -16.03 1.29
C ASN A 81 -14.16 -15.03 0.39
N LEU A 82 -14.32 -13.78 0.83
CA LEU A 82 -15.12 -12.78 0.15
C LEU A 82 -14.35 -12.05 -0.95
N VAL A 83 -13.09 -11.69 -0.68
CA VAL A 83 -12.23 -10.90 -1.58
C VAL A 83 -11.09 -11.79 -2.08
N ALA A 84 -10.62 -11.54 -3.31
CA ALA A 84 -9.41 -12.19 -3.80
C ALA A 84 -8.18 -11.64 -3.06
N ASP A 85 -7.34 -12.52 -2.54
CA ASP A 85 -6.07 -12.14 -1.95
C ASP A 85 -5.04 -11.99 -3.08
N LYS A 86 -4.56 -10.76 -3.30
CA LYS A 86 -3.59 -10.47 -4.36
C LYS A 86 -2.22 -11.11 -4.11
N ASN A 87 -1.94 -11.49 -2.85
CA ASN A 87 -0.69 -12.10 -2.46
C ASN A 87 -0.69 -13.62 -2.68
N VAL A 88 -1.84 -14.24 -2.97
CA VAL A 88 -1.90 -15.64 -3.41
C VAL A 88 -1.58 -15.72 -4.89
N SER A 89 -0.73 -16.67 -5.29
CA SER A 89 -0.34 -16.86 -6.69
C SER A 89 -1.57 -17.20 -7.57
N PRO A 90 -1.54 -16.90 -8.88
CA PRO A 90 -2.65 -17.20 -9.79
C PRO A 90 -3.13 -18.66 -9.76
N ASP A 91 -2.21 -19.61 -9.53
CA ASP A 91 -2.50 -21.04 -9.42
C ASP A 91 -2.85 -21.49 -7.98
N GLY A 92 -2.84 -20.57 -7.02
CA GLY A 92 -3.16 -20.81 -5.62
C GLY A 92 -2.08 -21.51 -4.81
N LYS A 93 -0.93 -21.86 -5.41
CA LYS A 93 0.11 -22.68 -4.76
C LYS A 93 0.99 -21.92 -3.79
N TYR A 94 1.20 -20.63 -4.01
CA TYR A 94 2.13 -19.81 -3.23
C TYR A 94 1.43 -18.58 -2.65
N ILE A 95 2.00 -18.02 -1.59
CA ILE A 95 1.58 -16.76 -0.98
C ILE A 95 2.80 -15.86 -0.74
N LEU A 96 2.65 -14.57 -1.06
CA LEU A 96 3.64 -13.52 -0.76
C LEU A 96 3.43 -12.97 0.64
N SER A 97 4.53 -12.55 1.25
CA SER A 97 4.55 -11.82 2.51
C SER A 97 5.81 -10.98 2.59
N HIS A 98 5.88 -10.09 3.56
CA HIS A 98 7.13 -9.41 3.90
C HIS A 98 7.34 -9.44 5.41
N LYS A 99 8.59 -9.30 5.83
CA LYS A 99 8.97 -9.10 7.22
C LYS A 99 10.35 -8.48 7.30
N GLU A 100 10.66 -7.91 8.45
CA GLU A 100 11.98 -7.41 8.75
C GLU A 100 12.97 -8.54 8.99
N VAL A 101 14.16 -8.41 8.39
CA VAL A 101 15.28 -9.34 8.48
C VAL A 101 16.53 -8.57 8.89
N LYS A 102 17.19 -9.04 9.94
CA LYS A 102 18.48 -8.51 10.36
C LYS A 102 19.58 -8.97 9.39
N VAL A 103 20.13 -8.04 8.59
CA VAL A 103 21.14 -8.35 7.56
C VAL A 103 22.49 -7.72 7.89
N ALA A 104 22.50 -6.47 8.33
CA ALA A 104 23.72 -5.74 8.66
C ALA A 104 24.02 -5.76 10.17
N LYS A 105 25.31 -5.77 10.50
CA LYS A 105 25.79 -5.59 11.87
C LYS A 105 25.88 -4.10 12.16
N VAL A 106 25.12 -3.64 13.15
CA VAL A 106 25.10 -2.22 13.56
C VAL A 106 25.21 -2.12 15.08
N LEU A 107 24.53 -3.00 15.80
CA LEU A 107 24.48 -2.97 17.26
C LEU A 107 25.78 -3.53 17.83
N GLY A 108 26.24 -3.01 18.95
CA GLY A 108 27.47 -3.47 19.61
C GLY A 108 27.45 -4.98 19.89
N LYS A 109 26.28 -5.54 20.21
CA LYS A 109 26.05 -6.99 20.39
C LYS A 109 26.19 -7.82 19.11
N ASP A 110 26.09 -7.22 17.92
CA ASP A 110 26.30 -7.90 16.64
C ASP A 110 27.80 -8.18 16.38
N PHE A 111 28.66 -7.33 16.96
CA PHE A 111 30.13 -7.44 16.91
C PHE A 111 30.69 -8.18 18.13
N TYR A 112 30.11 -7.93 19.31
CA TYR A 112 30.55 -8.46 20.61
C TYR A 112 29.37 -9.14 21.33
N PRO A 113 29.00 -10.39 20.97
CA PRO A 113 27.81 -11.07 21.48
C PRO A 113 27.79 -11.27 23.00
N GLU A 114 28.96 -11.26 23.65
CA GLU A 114 29.13 -11.32 25.09
C GLU A 114 28.66 -10.05 25.81
N LEU A 115 28.68 -8.89 25.13
CA LEU A 115 28.27 -7.59 25.67
C LEU A 115 26.75 -7.39 25.58
N LYS A 116 26.00 -8.26 26.27
CA LYS A 116 24.52 -8.31 26.21
C LYS A 116 23.80 -7.02 26.61
N LYS A 117 24.46 -6.12 27.33
CA LYS A 117 23.93 -4.82 27.77
C LYS A 117 24.40 -3.64 26.90
N SER A 118 25.14 -3.91 25.83
CA SER A 118 25.64 -2.85 24.97
C SER A 118 24.50 -2.21 24.18
N GLU A 119 24.38 -0.90 24.31
CA GLU A 119 23.49 -0.05 23.51
C GLU A 119 24.26 0.72 22.42
N ALA A 120 25.56 0.44 22.27
CA ALA A 120 26.37 1.07 21.24
C ALA A 120 25.83 0.71 19.84
N GLN A 121 25.85 1.69 18.95
CA GLN A 121 25.52 1.53 17.53
C GLN A 121 26.71 2.05 16.73
N ILE A 122 27.07 1.34 15.66
CA ILE A 122 28.24 1.64 14.83
C ILE A 122 27.76 1.98 13.42
N TYR A 123 28.07 3.19 12.97
CA TYR A 123 27.70 3.71 11.66
C TYR A 123 28.93 4.32 10.98
N ASP A 124 29.08 4.06 9.69
CA ASP A 124 30.18 4.54 8.84
C ASP A 124 29.71 5.47 7.70
N GLY A 125 28.39 5.72 7.58
CA GLY A 125 27.80 6.58 6.56
C GLY A 125 26.47 7.21 7.00
N LEU A 126 25.84 7.97 6.08
CA LEU A 126 24.48 8.50 6.26
C LEU A 126 23.44 7.38 6.26
N ASP A 127 22.15 7.75 6.43
CA ASP A 127 21.03 6.81 6.56
C ASP A 127 21.07 5.92 7.82
N TYR A 128 21.80 6.38 8.84
CA TYR A 128 21.85 5.75 10.16
C TYR A 128 20.55 5.94 10.97
N ARG A 129 19.67 6.85 10.54
CA ARG A 129 18.40 7.18 11.21
C ARG A 129 17.41 7.78 10.22
N HIS A 130 16.17 7.28 10.24
CA HIS A 130 15.04 7.83 9.51
C HIS A 130 14.03 8.42 10.51
N TRP A 131 13.90 9.75 10.53
CA TRP A 131 13.12 10.52 11.51
C TRP A 131 13.42 10.18 12.98
N ASP A 132 12.57 9.39 13.65
CA ASP A 132 12.68 9.00 15.05
C ASP A 132 13.19 7.56 15.24
N THR A 133 13.44 6.84 14.14
CA THR A 133 13.84 5.43 14.15
C THR A 133 15.29 5.28 13.70
N TRP A 134 16.12 4.66 14.56
CA TRP A 134 17.51 4.33 14.23
C TRP A 134 17.56 3.12 13.31
N ASN A 135 18.43 3.15 12.31
CA ASN A 135 18.71 1.98 11.49
C ASN A 135 19.49 0.98 12.34
N ASP A 136 18.89 -0.16 12.66
CA ASP A 136 19.56 -1.19 13.43
C ASP A 136 20.21 -2.25 12.54
N GLY A 137 20.22 -2.10 11.21
CA GLY A 137 20.73 -3.09 10.26
C GLY A 137 19.69 -4.12 9.82
N SER A 138 18.42 -3.92 10.19
CA SER A 138 17.31 -4.73 9.71
C SER A 138 16.58 -4.07 8.54
N HIS A 139 16.25 -4.89 7.55
CA HIS A 139 15.60 -4.48 6.31
C HIS A 139 14.34 -5.29 6.06
N ASN A 140 13.31 -4.66 5.49
CA ASN A 140 12.12 -5.36 5.02
C ASN A 140 12.48 -6.22 3.82
N HIS A 141 12.19 -7.51 3.87
CA HIS A 141 12.39 -8.42 2.73
C HIS A 141 11.05 -9.04 2.31
N VAL A 142 10.91 -9.28 1.00
CA VAL A 142 9.81 -10.04 0.43
C VAL A 142 10.11 -11.54 0.50
N PHE A 143 9.08 -12.30 0.85
CA PHE A 143 9.11 -13.75 0.96
C PHE A 143 7.98 -14.36 0.13
N TYR A 144 8.19 -15.59 -0.34
CA TYR A 144 7.10 -16.47 -0.75
C TYR A 144 7.13 -17.77 0.03
N ALA A 145 5.97 -18.40 0.21
CA ALA A 145 5.82 -19.71 0.83
C ALA A 145 4.75 -20.51 0.09
N GLU A 146 4.74 -21.83 0.24
CA GLU A 146 3.56 -22.62 -0.15
C GLU A 146 2.32 -22.09 0.59
N ASN A 147 1.18 -22.05 -0.09
CA ASN A 147 -0.09 -21.59 0.45
C ASN A 147 -0.75 -22.67 1.31
N THR A 148 -0.02 -23.15 2.31
CA THR A 148 -0.42 -24.18 3.26
C THR A 148 0.03 -23.79 4.66
N ASP A 149 -0.63 -24.35 5.67
CA ASP A 149 -0.28 -24.06 7.06
C ASP A 149 1.15 -24.49 7.38
N LYS A 150 1.92 -23.58 8.00
CA LYS A 150 3.31 -23.80 8.45
C LYS A 150 4.33 -24.02 7.33
N ALA A 151 4.02 -23.63 6.09
CA ALA A 151 4.98 -23.64 5.00
C ALA A 151 6.23 -22.81 5.35
N ARG A 152 7.39 -23.28 4.90
CA ARG A 152 8.65 -22.54 5.07
C ARG A 152 8.69 -21.39 4.07
N ALA A 153 8.81 -20.17 4.59
CA ALA A 153 9.03 -18.99 3.77
C ALA A 153 10.45 -18.95 3.18
N ILE A 154 10.55 -18.54 1.92
CA ILE A 154 11.78 -18.34 1.15
C ILE A 154 11.98 -16.84 0.96
N ASP A 155 13.13 -16.35 1.41
CA ASP A 155 13.57 -14.96 1.23
C ASP A 155 14.08 -14.76 -0.20
N ILE A 156 13.49 -13.82 -0.95
CA ILE A 156 13.92 -13.52 -2.33
C ILE A 156 15.08 -12.52 -2.37
N MET A 157 15.38 -11.87 -1.24
CA MET A 157 16.39 -10.83 -1.07
C MET A 157 17.46 -11.26 -0.07
N LYS A 158 17.70 -12.57 0.06
CA LYS A 158 18.60 -13.13 1.07
C LYS A 158 19.97 -12.44 1.05
N ASP A 159 20.40 -11.96 2.22
CA ASP A 159 21.67 -11.26 2.44
C ASP A 159 21.78 -9.87 1.78
N GLU A 160 20.73 -9.36 1.12
CA GLU A 160 20.70 -8.00 0.57
C GLU A 160 20.37 -6.97 1.67
N PRO A 161 21.14 -5.90 1.86
CA PRO A 161 20.87 -4.88 2.87
C PRO A 161 19.93 -3.79 2.32
N PHE A 162 18.80 -4.20 1.73
CA PHE A 162 17.86 -3.31 1.06
C PHE A 162 16.42 -3.61 1.45
N ASP A 163 15.58 -2.58 1.47
CA ASP A 163 14.18 -2.71 1.82
C ASP A 163 13.31 -3.01 0.59
N ALA A 164 12.43 -4.00 0.74
CA ALA A 164 11.20 -4.22 -0.02
C ALA A 164 10.16 -4.93 0.88
N PRO A 165 9.00 -4.33 1.17
CA PRO A 165 8.59 -2.99 0.78
C PRO A 165 9.49 -1.88 1.34
N GLN A 166 9.42 -0.71 0.72
CA GLN A 166 10.27 0.42 1.05
C GLN A 166 9.97 1.01 2.44
N LYS A 167 10.96 1.71 3.00
CA LYS A 167 10.84 2.50 4.24
C LYS A 167 10.96 4.00 3.93
N PRO A 168 10.24 4.88 4.67
CA PRO A 168 9.24 4.58 5.69
C PRO A 168 7.85 4.36 5.08
N PHE A 169 7.71 4.72 3.81
CA PHE A 169 6.49 4.61 3.03
C PHE A 169 6.68 3.47 2.02
N GLY A 170 5.84 2.47 2.14
CA GLY A 170 5.89 1.24 1.36
C GLY A 170 5.12 0.16 2.11
N GLY A 171 4.54 -0.76 1.36
CA GLY A 171 3.64 -1.75 1.93
C GLY A 171 3.37 -2.90 0.99
N ASP A 172 2.19 -3.51 1.17
CA ASP A 172 1.77 -4.65 0.37
C ASP A 172 1.72 -4.32 -1.13
N GLU A 173 1.55 -3.05 -1.50
CA GLU A 173 1.56 -2.53 -2.87
C GLU A 173 2.91 -2.55 -3.58
N ASP A 174 4.03 -2.74 -2.86
CA ASP A 174 5.38 -2.75 -3.45
C ASP A 174 5.77 -4.12 -4.05
N TYR A 175 4.91 -5.13 -3.98
CA TYR A 175 5.17 -6.42 -4.61
C TYR A 175 3.91 -7.10 -5.15
N ILE A 176 4.09 -7.83 -6.25
CA ILE A 176 3.05 -8.58 -6.94
C ILE A 176 3.57 -9.87 -7.53
N TRP A 177 2.65 -10.80 -7.81
CA TRP A 177 2.92 -11.90 -8.73
C TRP A 177 2.93 -11.41 -10.18
N SER A 178 3.78 -12.04 -10.99
CA SER A 178 3.59 -12.07 -12.44
C SER A 178 2.29 -12.78 -12.83
N HIS A 179 1.78 -12.52 -14.05
CA HIS A 179 0.48 -13.03 -14.49
C HIS A 179 0.35 -14.56 -14.46
N ASP A 180 1.45 -15.29 -14.68
CA ASP A 180 1.49 -16.76 -14.61
C ASP A 180 1.91 -17.31 -13.25
N GLY A 181 2.28 -16.44 -12.30
CA GLY A 181 2.76 -16.81 -10.97
C GLY A 181 4.18 -17.38 -10.93
N SER A 182 4.92 -17.39 -12.05
CA SER A 182 6.28 -17.96 -12.09
C SER A 182 7.36 -17.01 -11.53
N LYS A 183 7.01 -15.73 -11.41
CA LYS A 183 7.89 -14.65 -10.98
C LYS A 183 7.22 -13.70 -10.00
N ILE A 184 8.06 -13.02 -9.22
CA ILE A 184 7.68 -12.00 -8.23
C ILE A 184 8.29 -10.68 -8.68
N ILE A 185 7.47 -9.64 -8.76
CA ILE A 185 7.92 -8.27 -9.07
C ILE A 185 7.87 -7.48 -7.77
N TYR A 186 8.96 -6.80 -7.42
CA TYR A 186 9.05 -6.06 -6.17
C TYR A 186 9.80 -4.73 -6.35
N VAL A 187 9.46 -3.73 -5.55
CA VAL A 187 10.12 -2.43 -5.54
C VAL A 187 11.27 -2.46 -4.55
N SER A 188 12.44 -1.95 -4.94
CA SER A 188 13.53 -1.74 -3.98
C SER A 188 14.45 -0.61 -4.40
N LYS A 189 15.07 0.03 -3.41
CA LYS A 189 16.17 0.98 -3.61
C LYS A 189 17.47 0.29 -3.28
N LYS A 190 18.14 -0.28 -4.29
CA LYS A 190 19.43 -0.97 -4.12
C LYS A 190 20.61 0.01 -4.04
N LYS A 191 20.52 0.96 -3.11
CA LYS A 191 21.57 1.92 -2.72
C LYS A 191 21.75 1.86 -1.21
N ALA A 192 22.93 2.20 -0.70
CA ALA A 192 23.24 2.19 0.73
C ALA A 192 24.02 3.45 1.16
N GLY A 193 23.98 3.75 2.45
CA GLY A 193 24.71 4.86 3.07
C GLY A 193 24.40 6.22 2.43
N THR A 194 25.43 7.00 2.14
CA THR A 194 25.28 8.32 1.50
C THR A 194 24.56 8.26 0.15
N ALA A 195 24.78 7.21 -0.65
CA ALA A 195 24.10 7.07 -1.95
C ALA A 195 22.59 6.82 -1.78
N TYR A 196 22.19 6.16 -0.70
CA TYR A 196 20.78 6.04 -0.35
C TYR A 196 20.22 7.41 0.06
N ALA A 197 20.91 8.14 0.94
CA ALA A 197 20.40 9.39 1.51
C ALA A 197 20.14 10.52 0.50
N ILE A 198 20.83 10.52 -0.66
CA ILE A 198 20.74 11.62 -1.64
C ILE A 198 19.93 11.27 -2.89
N SER A 199 19.41 10.05 -2.98
CA SER A 199 18.76 9.55 -4.20
C SER A 199 17.30 9.24 -3.97
N THR A 200 16.48 9.38 -5.01
CA THR A 200 15.10 8.91 -5.05
C THR A 200 14.94 7.66 -5.92
N ASN A 201 16.03 7.13 -6.46
CA ASN A 201 15.98 6.00 -7.38
C ASN A 201 15.46 4.74 -6.67
N THR A 202 14.30 4.28 -7.10
CA THR A 202 13.77 2.96 -6.78
C THR A 202 13.46 2.27 -8.08
N ASP A 203 13.69 0.96 -8.11
CA ASP A 203 13.48 0.16 -9.30
C ASP A 203 12.49 -0.97 -9.02
N LEU A 204 11.86 -1.44 -10.10
CA LEU A 204 11.15 -2.71 -10.11
C LEU A 204 12.14 -3.83 -10.43
N TYR A 205 12.19 -4.84 -9.56
CA TYR A 205 12.98 -6.04 -9.73
C TYR A 205 12.08 -7.24 -9.98
N GLU A 206 12.51 -8.15 -10.85
CA GLU A 206 11.82 -9.41 -11.14
C GLU A 206 12.65 -10.57 -10.61
N TYR A 207 12.11 -11.31 -9.64
CA TYR A 207 12.66 -12.57 -9.14
C TYR A 207 11.96 -13.75 -9.80
N ASP A 208 12.74 -14.64 -10.42
CA ASP A 208 12.26 -15.87 -11.04
C ASP A 208 12.35 -17.04 -10.06
N ILE A 209 11.23 -17.72 -9.78
CA ILE A 209 11.15 -18.76 -8.75
C ILE A 209 11.98 -20.00 -9.12
N ALA A 210 11.98 -20.37 -10.40
CA ALA A 210 12.61 -21.60 -10.88
C ALA A 210 14.15 -21.48 -10.84
N SER A 211 14.68 -20.38 -11.36
CA SER A 211 16.11 -20.11 -11.43
C SER A 211 16.67 -19.48 -10.15
N LYS A 212 15.82 -18.88 -9.31
CA LYS A 212 16.19 -18.11 -8.13
C LYS A 212 17.11 -16.93 -8.43
N THR A 213 16.87 -16.28 -9.57
CA THR A 213 17.64 -15.13 -10.02
C THR A 213 16.78 -13.87 -10.08
N THR A 214 17.41 -12.72 -9.87
CA THR A 214 16.78 -11.41 -9.90
C THR A 214 17.35 -10.59 -11.05
N ARG A 215 16.50 -9.85 -11.77
CA ARG A 215 16.92 -8.80 -12.71
C ARG A 215 16.20 -7.49 -12.45
N ASN A 216 16.83 -6.38 -12.80
CA ASN A 216 16.22 -5.07 -12.78
C ASN A 216 15.33 -4.90 -14.03
N LEU A 217 14.12 -4.38 -13.86
CA LEU A 217 13.17 -4.11 -14.94
C LEU A 217 13.17 -2.64 -15.39
N THR A 218 13.64 -1.71 -14.56
CA THR A 218 13.48 -0.26 -14.75
C THR A 218 14.80 0.52 -14.66
N GLU A 219 15.95 -0.15 -14.78
CA GLU A 219 17.31 0.42 -14.68
C GLU A 219 17.60 1.71 -15.47
N ASN A 220 16.77 2.03 -16.46
CA ASN A 220 16.90 3.23 -17.29
C ASN A 220 16.23 4.48 -16.70
N ASN A 221 15.40 4.32 -15.66
CA ASN A 221 14.77 5.44 -14.98
C ASN A 221 15.58 5.80 -13.71
N PRO A 222 16.05 7.05 -13.57
CA PRO A 222 16.86 7.42 -12.41
C PRO A 222 16.03 7.88 -11.20
N GLY A 223 14.70 8.02 -11.32
CA GLY A 223 13.80 8.43 -10.24
C GLY A 223 13.04 7.26 -9.59
N TYR A 224 11.88 7.52 -9.00
CA TYR A 224 11.05 6.49 -8.39
C TYR A 224 10.34 5.64 -9.45
N ASP A 225 10.44 4.32 -9.35
CA ASP A 225 9.47 3.37 -9.89
C ASP A 225 8.82 2.60 -8.74
N THR A 226 7.50 2.68 -8.61
CA THR A 226 6.74 2.14 -7.46
C THR A 226 5.38 1.59 -7.87
N HIS A 227 4.68 0.92 -6.94
CA HIS A 227 3.31 0.44 -7.14
C HIS A 227 3.12 -0.43 -8.41
N PRO A 228 3.91 -1.50 -8.60
CA PRO A 228 3.73 -2.39 -9.73
C PRO A 228 2.33 -3.01 -9.71
N THR A 229 1.70 -3.07 -10.87
CA THR A 229 0.41 -3.74 -11.08
C THR A 229 0.35 -4.36 -12.47
N LEU A 230 -0.54 -5.32 -12.67
CA LEU A 230 -0.76 -5.95 -13.97
C LEU A 230 -2.07 -5.47 -14.58
N SER A 231 -2.04 -5.19 -15.88
CA SER A 231 -3.27 -5.08 -16.67
C SER A 231 -3.98 -6.45 -16.72
N PRO A 232 -5.28 -6.50 -17.07
CA PRO A 232 -5.98 -7.76 -17.32
C PRO A 232 -5.34 -8.63 -18.41
N MET A 233 -4.50 -8.05 -19.27
CA MET A 233 -3.74 -8.75 -20.32
C MET A 233 -2.33 -9.16 -19.86
N GLY A 234 -1.94 -8.84 -18.63
CA GLY A 234 -0.62 -9.15 -18.08
C GLY A 234 0.48 -8.13 -18.40
N ASP A 235 0.13 -6.94 -18.89
CA ASP A 235 1.10 -5.86 -19.08
C ASP A 235 1.50 -5.27 -17.72
N LEU A 236 2.80 -5.19 -17.45
CA LEU A 236 3.32 -4.55 -16.24
C LEU A 236 3.08 -3.04 -16.31
N SER A 237 2.48 -2.49 -15.27
CA SER A 237 2.22 -1.06 -15.11
C SER A 237 2.72 -0.59 -13.75
N TRP A 238 3.12 0.67 -13.63
CA TRP A 238 3.64 1.22 -12.37
C TRP A 238 3.51 2.75 -12.32
N LEU A 239 3.76 3.32 -11.14
CA LEU A 239 3.94 4.75 -10.96
C LEU A 239 5.40 5.12 -11.11
N GLN A 240 5.69 6.12 -11.95
CA GLN A 240 7.04 6.60 -12.21
C GLN A 240 7.20 8.09 -11.94
N MET A 241 8.26 8.44 -11.20
CA MET A 241 8.87 9.78 -11.20
C MET A 241 10.18 9.72 -11.98
N LYS A 242 10.47 10.75 -12.78
CA LYS A 242 11.56 10.70 -13.77
C LYS A 242 12.92 11.15 -13.23
N ARG A 243 12.95 11.98 -12.18
CA ARG A 243 14.18 12.67 -11.74
C ARG A 243 14.72 12.10 -10.44
N ASP A 244 16.02 11.78 -10.44
CA ASP A 244 16.73 11.43 -9.21
C ASP A 244 16.84 12.65 -8.28
N GLY A 245 16.74 12.42 -6.97
CA GLY A 245 16.86 13.44 -5.92
C GLY A 245 15.68 14.40 -5.80
N TYR A 246 14.65 14.31 -6.65
CA TYR A 246 13.46 15.18 -6.59
C TYR A 246 12.25 14.44 -6.01
N GLU A 247 12.12 14.42 -4.69
CA GLU A 247 11.05 13.69 -3.97
C GLU A 247 9.62 14.17 -4.27
N ALA A 248 9.47 15.37 -4.82
CA ALA A 248 8.18 15.95 -5.20
C ALA A 248 7.97 15.97 -6.73
N ASP A 249 8.71 15.14 -7.47
CA ASP A 249 8.48 15.00 -8.91
C ASP A 249 7.08 14.44 -9.19
N LYS A 250 6.62 14.63 -10.43
CA LYS A 250 5.33 14.15 -10.89
C LYS A 250 5.35 12.62 -11.00
N ASN A 251 4.34 11.98 -10.41
CA ASN A 251 4.03 10.56 -10.66
C ASN A 251 3.21 10.42 -11.94
N ASP A 252 3.70 9.60 -12.85
CA ASP A 252 3.05 9.20 -14.09
C ASP A 252 2.68 7.71 -14.09
N ILE A 253 1.67 7.33 -14.87
CA ILE A 253 1.32 5.93 -15.09
C ILE A 253 2.08 5.41 -16.31
N ILE A 254 2.94 4.43 -16.09
CA ILE A 254 3.69 3.76 -17.15
C ILE A 254 3.12 2.37 -17.37
N VAL A 255 3.04 1.95 -18.63
CA VAL A 255 2.61 0.61 -19.04
C VAL A 255 3.64 0.02 -19.99
N ARG A 256 4.24 -1.11 -19.60
CA ARG A 256 5.11 -1.91 -20.46
C ARG A 256 4.25 -2.88 -21.27
N HIS A 257 4.04 -2.53 -22.53
CA HIS A 257 3.27 -3.33 -23.47
C HIS A 257 4.17 -3.84 -24.60
N LYS A 258 4.28 -5.17 -24.74
CA LYS A 258 5.13 -5.83 -25.75
C LYS A 258 6.59 -5.34 -25.72
N GLY A 259 7.10 -5.08 -24.51
CA GLY A 259 8.47 -4.61 -24.28
C GLY A 259 8.70 -3.12 -24.52
N ILE A 260 7.65 -2.33 -24.78
CA ILE A 260 7.72 -0.88 -24.94
C ILE A 260 7.03 -0.21 -23.77
N ASP A 261 7.71 0.76 -23.16
CA ASP A 261 7.17 1.54 -22.05
C ASP A 261 6.40 2.76 -22.57
N ILE A 262 5.12 2.84 -22.22
CA ILE A 262 4.19 3.88 -22.64
C ILE A 262 3.77 4.68 -21.40
N ASN A 263 4.07 5.98 -21.38
CA ASN A 263 3.59 6.89 -20.35
C ASN A 263 2.18 7.42 -20.73
N LEU A 264 1.16 6.99 -19.98
CA LEU A 264 -0.24 7.33 -20.26
C LEU A 264 -0.61 8.76 -19.86
N THR A 265 0.13 9.36 -18.93
CA THR A 265 -0.18 10.67 -18.34
C THR A 265 0.86 11.74 -18.66
N ALA A 266 1.78 11.47 -19.60
CA ALA A 266 2.89 12.36 -19.96
C ALA A 266 2.44 13.78 -20.32
N ALA A 267 1.33 13.91 -21.03
CA ALA A 267 0.80 15.19 -21.53
C ALA A 267 -0.03 15.98 -20.51
N TRP A 268 -0.28 15.41 -19.34
CA TRP A 268 -1.05 16.03 -18.26
C TRP A 268 -0.10 16.54 -17.16
N ASP A 269 -0.37 17.69 -16.55
CA ASP A 269 0.56 18.33 -15.58
C ASP A 269 0.25 17.98 -14.11
N GLY A 270 -0.70 17.05 -13.86
CA GLY A 270 -1.01 16.60 -12.51
C GLY A 270 -0.20 15.38 -12.08
N THR A 271 -0.15 15.13 -10.78
CA THR A 271 0.55 13.97 -10.20
C THR A 271 -0.44 12.87 -9.85
N VAL A 272 -0.16 11.64 -10.28
CA VAL A 272 -1.00 10.48 -9.98
C VAL A 272 -0.72 10.00 -8.56
N ASP A 273 -1.78 9.80 -7.79
CA ASP A 273 -1.72 9.26 -6.43
C ASP A 273 -1.75 7.72 -6.45
N SER A 274 -2.76 7.15 -7.14
CA SER A 274 -2.92 5.70 -7.31
C SER A 274 -3.78 5.40 -8.53
N PHE A 275 -3.68 4.18 -9.07
CA PHE A 275 -4.45 3.78 -10.25
C PHE A 275 -4.93 2.34 -10.20
N LYS A 276 -5.93 2.04 -11.03
CA LYS A 276 -6.50 0.70 -11.21
C LYS A 276 -6.98 0.51 -12.65
N TRP A 277 -6.68 -0.66 -13.22
CA TRP A 277 -7.18 -1.04 -14.53
C TRP A 277 -8.69 -1.27 -14.54
N SER A 278 -9.33 -0.85 -15.63
CA SER A 278 -10.66 -1.33 -16.01
C SER A 278 -10.64 -2.84 -16.27
N ALA A 279 -11.76 -3.52 -16.02
CA ALA A 279 -11.84 -4.97 -16.18
C ALA A 279 -11.61 -5.45 -17.62
N ASP A 280 -11.89 -4.61 -18.63
CA ASP A 280 -11.67 -4.92 -20.03
C ASP A 280 -10.27 -4.50 -20.54
N GLY A 281 -9.44 -3.92 -19.67
CA GLY A 281 -8.07 -3.50 -19.98
C GLY A 281 -7.97 -2.33 -20.96
N LYS A 282 -9.07 -1.65 -21.31
CA LYS A 282 -9.04 -0.55 -22.29
C LYS A 282 -8.71 0.81 -21.68
N LYS A 283 -8.88 0.94 -20.37
CA LYS A 283 -8.65 2.18 -19.63
C LYS A 283 -8.01 1.94 -18.27
N VAL A 284 -7.41 2.99 -17.75
CA VAL A 284 -6.94 3.07 -16.37
C VAL A 284 -7.74 4.16 -15.65
N TYR A 285 -8.29 3.84 -14.49
CA TYR A 285 -8.84 4.80 -13.55
C TYR A 285 -7.75 5.22 -12.57
N PHE A 286 -7.66 6.50 -12.25
CA PHE A 286 -6.66 6.99 -11.31
C PHE A 286 -7.17 8.12 -10.45
N ILE A 287 -6.58 8.24 -9.26
CA ILE A 287 -6.87 9.34 -8.33
C ILE A 287 -5.75 10.36 -8.43
N ALA A 288 -6.10 11.64 -8.37
CA ALA A 288 -5.14 12.70 -8.23
C ALA A 288 -5.71 13.92 -7.51
N ALA A 289 -4.82 14.73 -6.94
CA ALA A 289 -5.19 15.97 -6.29
C ALA A 289 -5.32 17.11 -7.33
N VAL A 290 -6.47 17.76 -7.37
CA VAL A 290 -6.74 18.96 -8.18
C VAL A 290 -7.49 19.97 -7.31
N ASP A 291 -7.00 21.21 -7.29
CA ASP A 291 -7.59 22.33 -6.56
C ASP A 291 -7.94 22.02 -5.09
N GLY A 292 -7.04 21.31 -4.40
CA GLY A 292 -7.21 20.93 -2.99
C GLY A 292 -8.16 19.77 -2.73
N THR A 293 -8.61 19.06 -3.77
CA THR A 293 -9.51 17.91 -3.66
C THR A 293 -8.92 16.66 -4.34
N ARG A 294 -9.24 15.46 -3.88
CA ARG A 294 -8.88 14.20 -4.57
C ARG A 294 -10.00 13.81 -5.52
N GLN A 295 -9.69 13.75 -6.81
CA GLN A 295 -10.63 13.50 -7.90
C GLN A 295 -10.33 12.16 -8.57
N LEU A 296 -11.37 11.55 -9.16
CA LEU A 296 -11.25 10.33 -9.97
C LEU A 296 -11.20 10.68 -11.45
N PHE A 297 -10.18 10.19 -12.15
CA PHE A 297 -9.95 10.37 -13.57
C PHE A 297 -9.93 9.03 -14.30
N GLU A 298 -10.04 9.08 -15.62
CA GLU A 298 -9.76 7.94 -16.49
C GLU A 298 -8.83 8.36 -17.63
N VAL A 299 -8.00 7.42 -18.08
CA VAL A 299 -7.18 7.55 -19.29
C VAL A 299 -7.29 6.29 -20.12
N ASN A 300 -7.39 6.45 -21.44
CA ASN A 300 -7.44 5.31 -22.36
C ASN A 300 -6.06 4.68 -22.50
N PHE A 301 -6.03 3.35 -22.61
CA PHE A 301 -4.84 2.60 -22.99
C PHE A 301 -4.90 2.28 -24.49
N PRO A 302 -4.11 2.95 -25.34
CA PRO A 302 -4.18 2.76 -26.79
C PRO A 302 -3.49 1.46 -27.28
N GLY A 303 -2.71 0.79 -26.43
CA GLY A 303 -1.81 -0.30 -26.87
C GLY A 303 -0.82 0.19 -27.93
N LEU A 304 -0.51 -0.65 -28.92
CA LEU A 304 0.27 -0.26 -30.11
C LEU A 304 -0.60 0.22 -31.28
N THR A 305 -1.64 1.01 -31.03
CA THR A 305 -2.35 1.64 -32.15
C THR A 305 -1.51 2.80 -32.68
N LYS A 306 -1.09 2.71 -33.95
CA LYS A 306 -0.57 3.85 -34.70
C LYS A 306 -1.71 4.88 -34.73
N ILE A 307 -1.60 5.97 -33.97
CA ILE A 307 -2.46 7.13 -34.18
C ILE A 307 -2.09 7.65 -35.58
N THR A 308 -2.92 7.31 -36.55
CA THR A 308 -2.82 7.87 -37.90
C THR A 308 -3.40 9.27 -37.79
N VAL A 309 -2.54 10.27 -37.95
CA VAL A 309 -2.93 11.68 -38.07
C VAL A 309 -3.63 11.89 -39.41
#